data_AF-A0AA38C2J0-F1
#
_entry.id   AF-A0AA38C2J0-F1
#
_cell.length_a   1.000
_cell.length_b   1.000
_cell.length_c   1.000
_cell.angle_alpha   90.00
_cell.angle_beta   90.00
_cell.angle_gamma   90.00
#
_symmetry.space_group_name_H-M   'P 1'
#
loop_
_entity.id
_entity.type
_entity.pdbx_description
1 polymer ?
#
loop_
_entity_poly.entity_id
_entity_poly.type
_entity_poly.pdbx_seq_one_letter_code
_entity_poly.pdbx_strand_id
1 'polypeptide(L)'
;YLSLSILPPDLTCNGQRAFLKRASRYVIMGGLLYKCGFDGILLRCLTSSEIPYTIKEVHDGICGGHFSGLAVAKHILRLGYYWPTLNHDCCDY
;
A
#
# COMPACT_ATOMS: atom_id res chain seq x y z
N TYR A 1 -2.45 -15.85 -3.69
CA TYR A 1 -1.04 -15.87 -4.16
C TYR A 1 -0.05 -15.72 -3.01
N LEU A 2 -0.05 -14.60 -2.25
CA LEU A 2 0.96 -14.34 -1.21
C LEU A 2 0.93 -15.30 0.01
N SER A 3 -0.23 -15.81 0.43
CA SER A 3 -0.31 -16.77 1.56
C SER A 3 -0.18 -18.24 1.15
N LEU A 4 -0.33 -18.56 -0.14
CA LEU A 4 -0.42 -19.94 -0.65
C LEU A 4 0.75 -20.31 -1.57
N SER A 5 1.66 -19.39 -1.86
CA SER A 5 2.76 -19.57 -2.84
C SER A 5 2.30 -20.09 -4.21
N ILE A 6 1.03 -19.88 -4.56
CA ILE A 6 0.50 -20.17 -5.88
C ILE A 6 1.07 -19.11 -6.82
N LEU A 7 1.36 -19.46 -8.07
CA LEU A 7 1.76 -18.55 -9.16
C LEU A 7 0.63 -18.50 -10.18
N PRO A 8 0.33 -17.34 -10.79
CA PRO A 8 -0.66 -17.30 -11.86
C PRO A 8 -0.19 -18.20 -13.02
N PRO A 9 -1.00 -19.18 -13.45
CA PRO A 9 -0.58 -20.25 -14.34
C PRO A 9 -0.27 -19.77 -15.78
N ASP A 10 -0.77 -18.59 -16.14
CA ASP A 10 -0.64 -17.94 -17.45
C ASP A 10 0.64 -17.09 -17.60
N LEU A 11 1.46 -16.98 -16.55
CA LEU A 11 2.70 -16.20 -16.62
C LEU A 11 3.83 -16.98 -17.29
N THR A 12 4.50 -16.32 -18.23
CA THR A 12 5.82 -16.76 -18.74
C THR A 12 6.83 -16.89 -17.60
N CYS A 13 7.93 -17.63 -17.79
CA CYS A 13 9.00 -17.75 -16.79
C CYS A 13 9.51 -16.36 -16.32
N ASN A 14 9.62 -15.40 -17.23
CA ASN A 14 9.98 -14.01 -16.90
C ASN A 14 8.88 -13.31 -16.09
N GLY A 15 7.60 -13.54 -16.44
CA GLY A 15 6.46 -13.05 -15.70
C GLY A 15 6.38 -13.61 -14.27
N GLN A 16 6.64 -14.90 -14.09
CA GLN A 16 6.70 -15.57 -12.79
C GLN A 16 7.82 -15.00 -11.93
N ARG A 17 9.03 -14.84 -12.49
CA ARG A 17 10.17 -14.23 -11.78
C ARG A 17 9.87 -12.79 -11.37
N ALA A 18 9.27 -12.00 -12.25
CA ALA A 18 8.88 -10.62 -11.95
C ALA A 18 7.75 -10.55 -10.91
N PHE A 19 6.82 -11.50 -10.92
CA PHE A 19 5.79 -11.63 -9.90
C PHE A 19 6.40 -11.95 -8.54
N LEU A 20 7.26 -12.98 -8.44
CA LEU A 20 7.93 -13.36 -7.20
C LEU A 20 8.77 -12.22 -6.63
N LYS A 21 9.52 -11.50 -7.47
CA LYS A 21 10.30 -10.33 -7.04
C LYS A 21 9.45 -9.19 -6.49
N ARG A 22 8.21 -9.02 -6.97
CA ARG A 22 7.26 -8.04 -6.43
C ARG A 22 6.64 -8.55 -5.13
N ALA A 23 6.22 -9.82 -5.13
CA ALA A 23 5.62 -10.51 -4.01
C ALA A 23 6.56 -10.58 -2.79
N SER A 24 7.86 -10.75 -3.01
CA SER A 24 8.86 -10.81 -1.93
C SER A 24 8.98 -9.53 -1.11
N ARG A 25 8.39 -8.42 -1.56
CA ARG A 25 8.28 -7.18 -0.79
C ARG A 25 7.05 -7.16 0.12
N TYR A 26 6.28 -8.23 0.20
CA TYR A 26 5.11 -8.32 1.05
C TYR A 26 5.23 -9.47 2.04
N VAL A 27 4.68 -9.27 3.24
CA VAL A 27 4.64 -10.27 4.29
C VAL A 27 3.26 -10.25 4.95
N ILE A 28 2.79 -11.41 5.40
CA ILE A 28 1.57 -11.52 6.19
C ILE A 28 1.96 -11.75 7.64
N MET A 29 1.48 -10.89 8.54
CA MET A 29 1.71 -11.00 9.98
C MET A 29 0.39 -10.81 10.71
N GLY A 30 0.02 -11.76 11.57
CA GLY A 30 -1.25 -11.69 12.31
C GLY A 30 -2.50 -11.59 11.43
N GLY A 31 -2.46 -12.15 10.21
CA GLY A 31 -3.56 -12.08 9.24
C GLY A 31 -3.64 -10.77 8.44
N LEU A 32 -2.74 -9.82 8.68
CA LEU A 32 -2.67 -8.56 7.96
C LEU A 32 -1.53 -8.57 6.95
N LEU A 33 -1.73 -7.92 5.80
CA LEU A 33 -0.71 -7.78 4.77
C LEU A 33 0.13 -6.53 5.03
N TYR A 34 1.45 -6.67 4.92
CA TYR A 34 2.41 -5.59 5.03
C TYR A 34 3.28 -5.53 3.78
N LYS A 35 3.69 -4.33 3.40
CA LYS A 35 4.72 -4.07 2.40
C LYS A 35 6.02 -3.65 3.07
N CYS A 36 7.11 -4.32 2.76
CA CYS A 36 8.45 -3.93 3.14
C CYS A 36 8.91 -2.74 2.29
N GLY A 37 9.18 -1.62 2.96
CA GLY A 37 9.83 -0.44 2.43
C GLY A 37 11.30 -0.69 2.08
N PHE A 38 11.90 0.24 1.33
CA PHE A 38 13.33 0.15 1.01
C PHE A 38 14.23 0.36 2.24
N ASP A 39 13.70 1.04 3.24
CA ASP A 39 14.28 1.29 4.57
C ASP A 39 14.09 0.11 5.53
N GLY A 40 13.45 -0.98 5.10
CA GLY A 40 13.12 -2.13 5.93
C GLY A 40 11.89 -1.92 6.83
N ILE A 41 11.22 -0.77 6.75
CA ILE A 41 10.02 -0.49 7.53
C ILE A 41 8.82 -1.23 6.91
N LEU A 42 8.01 -1.85 7.76
CA LEU A 42 6.81 -2.56 7.34
C LEU A 42 5.61 -1.62 7.36
N LEU A 43 5.03 -1.39 6.18
CA LEU A 43 3.83 -0.58 5.99
C LEU A 43 2.61 -1.49 5.91
N ARG A 44 1.60 -1.29 6.76
CA ARG A 44 0.35 -2.04 6.71
C ARG A 44 -0.41 -1.70 5.44
N CYS A 45 -0.76 -2.73 4.68
CA CYS A 45 -1.59 -2.59 3.51
C CYS A 45 -3.06 -2.37 3.94
N LEU A 46 -3.66 -1.28 3.48
CA LEU A 46 -5.08 -1.01 3.72
C LEU A 46 -5.96 -1.74 2.72
N THR A 47 -7.14 -2.14 3.20
CA THR A 47 -8.22 -2.67 2.36
C THR A 47 -9.00 -1.53 1.70
N SER A 48 -9.70 -1.84 0.60
CA SER A 48 -10.53 -0.85 -0.11
C SER A 48 -11.58 -0.18 0.76
N SER A 49 -12.06 -0.83 1.82
CA SER A 49 -12.99 -0.25 2.80
C SER A 49 -12.34 0.74 3.77
N GLU A 50 -11.05 0.60 4.06
CA GLU A 50 -10.32 1.48 4.99
C GLU A 50 -9.82 2.76 4.30
N ILE A 51 -9.47 2.66 3.01
CA ILE A 51 -8.83 3.74 2.25
C ILE A 51 -9.61 5.07 2.31
N PRO A 52 -10.92 5.14 2.01
CA PRO A 52 -11.64 6.41 1.98
C PRO A 52 -11.65 7.11 3.35
N TYR A 53 -11.78 6.33 4.41
CA TYR A 53 -11.78 6.84 5.78
C TYR A 53 -10.40 7.39 6.15
N THR A 54 -9.33 6.66 5.86
CA THR A 54 -7.96 7.12 6.14
C THR A 54 -7.60 8.38 5.35
N ILE A 55 -7.95 8.46 4.06
CA ILE A 55 -7.68 9.67 3.27
C ILE A 55 -8.43 10.86 3.88
N LYS A 56 -9.73 10.70 4.17
CA LYS A 56 -10.55 11.73 4.79
C LYS A 56 -10.00 12.21 6.13
N GLU A 57 -9.63 11.30 7.03
CA GLU A 57 -9.07 11.67 8.34
C GLU A 57 -7.78 12.48 8.22
N VAL A 58 -6.89 12.11 7.30
CA VAL A 58 -5.61 12.80 7.13
C VAL A 58 -5.78 14.11 6.36
N HIS A 59 -6.68 14.14 5.37
CA HIS A 59 -6.94 15.33 4.56
C HIS A 59 -7.77 16.38 5.30
N ASP A 60 -8.76 15.99 6.11
CA ASP A 60 -9.72 16.89 6.79
C ASP A 60 -9.42 17.07 8.29
N GLY A 61 -8.29 16.53 8.78
CA GLY A 61 -7.88 16.65 10.19
C GLY A 61 -7.63 18.10 10.64
N ILE A 62 -7.05 18.30 11.83
CA ILE A 62 -6.87 19.63 12.46
C ILE A 62 -6.09 20.63 11.56
N CYS A 63 -5.26 20.12 10.66
CA CYS A 63 -4.50 20.91 9.67
C CYS A 63 -4.98 20.68 8.22
N GLY A 64 -6.15 20.07 8.08
CA GLY A 64 -6.69 19.52 6.86
C GLY A 64 -7.34 20.55 5.96
N GLY A 65 -7.01 20.54 4.68
CA GLY A 65 -7.47 21.51 3.68
C GLY A 65 -6.36 22.35 3.02
N HIS A 66 -5.13 22.29 3.52
CA HIS A 66 -3.98 23.02 2.93
C HIS A 66 -2.94 22.08 2.29
N PHE A 67 -3.05 20.76 2.50
CA PHE A 67 -2.08 19.80 2.00
C PHE A 67 -2.45 19.34 0.60
N SER A 68 -1.49 19.35 -0.32
CA SER A 68 -1.66 18.69 -1.61
C SER A 68 -1.85 17.18 -1.41
N GLY A 69 -2.49 16.51 -2.37
CA GLY A 69 -2.64 15.06 -2.34
C GLY A 69 -1.31 14.30 -2.16
N LEU A 70 -0.22 14.82 -2.74
CA LEU A 70 1.12 14.27 -2.52
C LEU A 70 1.61 14.42 -1.07
N ALA A 71 1.24 15.52 -0.39
CA ALA A 71 1.57 15.71 1.02
C ALA A 71 0.74 14.77 1.92
N VAL A 72 -0.54 14.58 1.61
CA VAL A 72 -1.41 13.59 2.27
C VAL A 72 -0.84 12.18 2.10
N ALA A 73 -0.49 11.79 0.88
CA ALA A 73 0.15 10.52 0.58
C ALA A 73 1.42 10.26 1.40
N LYS A 74 2.31 11.27 1.47
CA LYS A 74 3.54 11.18 2.29
C LYS A 74 3.23 11.06 3.78
N HIS A 75 2.20 11.75 4.26
CA HIS A 75 1.77 11.64 5.65
C HIS A 75 1.27 10.23 5.96
N ILE A 76 0.42 9.66 5.12
CA ILE A 76 -0.11 8.30 5.27
C ILE A 76 1.01 7.25 5.29
N LEU A 77 2.02 7.40 4.42
CA LEU A 77 3.21 6.54 4.44
C LEU A 77 3.97 6.65 5.77
N ARG A 78 4.11 7.86 6.32
CA ARG A 78 4.75 8.08 7.63
C ARG A 78 3.95 7.51 8.80
N LEU A 79 2.63 7.43 8.67
CA LEU A 79 1.75 6.75 9.63
C LEU A 79 1.86 5.21 9.53
N GLY A 80 2.60 4.69 8.55
CA GLY A 80 2.82 3.26 8.39
C GLY A 80 1.77 2.57 7.52
N TYR A 81 1.02 3.30 6.70
CA TYR A 81 -0.02 2.74 5.82
C TYR A 81 0.38 2.78 4.35
N TYR A 82 -0.11 1.80 3.59
CA TYR A 82 0.18 1.69 2.15
C TYR A 82 -0.99 1.07 1.38
N TRP A 83 -1.14 1.47 0.12
CA TRP A 83 -1.84 0.70 -0.91
C TRP A 83 -1.29 1.08 -2.30
N PRO A 84 -1.53 0.27 -3.35
CA PRO A 84 -0.88 0.48 -4.65
C PRO A 84 -1.17 1.82 -5.32
N THR A 85 -2.40 2.34 -5.15
CA THR A 85 -2.90 3.58 -5.78
C THR A 85 -2.81 4.80 -4.87
N LEU A 86 -2.12 4.71 -3.72
CA LEU A 86 -2.08 5.74 -2.68
C LEU A 86 -1.85 7.17 -3.18
N ASN A 87 -0.88 7.37 -4.06
CA ASN A 87 -0.62 8.73 -4.58
C ASN A 87 -1.76 9.25 -5.46
N HIS A 88 -2.39 8.39 -6.26
CA HIS A 88 -3.49 8.78 -7.13
C HIS A 88 -4.73 9.07 -6.30
N ASP A 89 -5.11 8.16 -5.41
CA ASP A 89 -6.31 8.30 -4.59
C ASP A 89 -6.22 9.53 -3.67
N CYS A 90 -5.03 9.89 -3.19
CA CYS A 90 -4.84 11.12 -2.40
C CYS A 90 -4.85 12.40 -3.26
N CYS A 91 -4.45 12.34 -4.54
CA CYS A 91 -4.49 13.48 -5.46
C CYS A 91 -5.88 13.72 -6.05
N ASP A 92 -6.70 12.68 -6.13
CA ASP A 92 -8.05 12.71 -6.68
C ASP A 92 -9.13 12.99 -5.63
N TYR A 93 -8.77 12.95 -4.33
CA TYR A 93 -9.61 13.36 -3.20
C TYR A 93 -9.69 14.89 -3.09
#